data_AF-A0AAU8DI04-F1
#
_entry.id   AF-A0AAU8DI04-F1
#
_cell.length_a   1.000
_cell.length_b   1.000
_cell.length_c   1.000
_cell.angle_alpha   90.00
_cell.angle_beta   90.00
_cell.angle_gamma   90.00
#
_symmetry.space_group_name_H-M   'P 1'
#
loop_
_entity.id
_entity.type
_entity.pdbx_description
1 polymer ?
#
loop_
_entity_poly.entity_id
_entity_poly.type
_entity_poly.pdbx_seq_one_letter_code
_entity_poly.pdbx_strand_id
1 'polypeptide(L)' 'MKINSTFAILDVKKGRTSLVKHFAGRPKLGPCPPELRIPVVITGFIDGIHSRDDGISREFSVEVTEVKAGW' A
#
# COMPACT_ATOMS: atom_id res chain seq x y z
N MET A 1 -16.66 13.27 -6.39
CA MET A 1 -16.40 12.58 -5.12
C MET A 1 -14.97 12.90 -4.70
N LYS A 2 -14.72 13.31 -3.45
CA LYS A 2 -13.36 13.46 -2.92
C LYS A 2 -13.07 12.23 -2.07
N ILE A 3 -12.02 11.48 -2.40
CA ILE A 3 -11.63 10.24 -1.71
C ILE A 3 -10.30 10.51 -1.00
N ASN A 4 -10.15 10.02 0.23
CA ASN A 4 -8.89 10.04 0.97
C ASN A 4 -8.68 8.69 1.68
N SER A 5 -7.42 8.34 1.89
CA SER A 5 -7.00 7.24 2.77
C SER A 5 -5.61 7.57 3.30
N THR A 6 -5.31 7.12 4.52
CA THR A 6 -3.98 7.27 5.15
C THR A 6 -3.13 6.00 5.05
N PHE A 7 -3.70 4.88 4.58
CA PHE A 7 -2.97 3.63 4.40
C PHE A 7 -3.52 2.80 3.24
N ALA A 8 -2.70 1.88 2.75
CA ALA A 8 -3.06 0.84 1.79
C ALA A 8 -2.17 -0.38 2.02
N ILE A 9 -2.68 -1.57 1.66
CA ILE A 9 -1.89 -2.80 1.62
C ILE A 9 -1.66 -3.14 0.15
N LEU A 10 -0.38 -3.32 -0.23
CA LEU A 10 0.00 -3.64 -1.61
C LEU A 10 0.48 -5.10 -1.68
N ASP A 11 -0.26 -5.94 -2.41
CA ASP A 11 0.18 -7.29 -2.77
C ASP A 11 1.19 -7.24 -3.92
N VAL A 12 2.45 -7.60 -3.65
CA VAL A 12 3.53 -7.59 -4.64
C VAL A 12 3.82 -9.00 -5.12
N LYS A 13 3.49 -9.29 -6.38
CA LYS A 13 3.75 -10.59 -7.00
C LYS A 13 5.18 -10.72 -7.50
N LYS A 14 5.63 -9.81 -8.38
CA LYS A 14 6.97 -9.79 -8.97
C LYS A 14 7.91 -8.88 -8.17
N GLY A 15 9.12 -9.34 -7.87
CA GLY A 15 10.11 -8.56 -7.11
C GLY A 15 9.99 -8.65 -5.58
N ARG A 16 9.01 -9.40 -5.05
CA ARG A 16 8.78 -9.56 -3.60
C ARG A 16 10.01 -10.02 -2.83
N THR A 17 10.80 -10.95 -3.38
CA THR A 17 12.04 -11.43 -2.73
C THR A 17 13.08 -10.32 -2.58
N SER A 18 13.20 -9.44 -3.57
CA SER A 18 14.09 -8.29 -3.49
C SER A 18 13.60 -7.27 -2.47
N LEU A 19 12.28 -7.04 -2.39
CA LEU A 19 11.69 -6.19 -1.36
C LEU A 19 11.91 -6.76 0.05
N VAL A 20 11.76 -8.07 0.24
CA VAL A 20 12.05 -8.72 1.52
C VAL A 20 13.51 -8.48 1.94
N LYS A 21 14.46 -8.58 1.01
CA LYS A 21 15.88 -8.28 1.27
C LYS A 21 16.11 -6.80 1.58
N HIS A 22 15.48 -5.89 0.83
CA HIS A 22 15.56 -4.44 1.05
C HIS A 22 15.10 -4.07 2.46
N PHE A 23 13.99 -4.63 2.91
CA PHE A 23 13.43 -4.37 4.24
C PHE A 23 14.03 -5.23 5.36
N ALA A 24 15.03 -6.08 5.09
CA ALA A 24 15.67 -6.89 6.13
C ALA A 24 16.34 -6.04 7.23
N GLY A 25 16.77 -4.82 6.89
CA GLY A 25 17.32 -3.84 7.84
C GLY A 25 16.28 -2.99 8.58
N ARG A 26 14.97 -3.18 8.34
CA ARG A 26 13.94 -2.38 9.00
C ARG A 26 13.85 -2.71 10.51
N PRO A 27 13.80 -1.72 11.41
CA PRO A 27 13.55 -1.95 12.83
C PRO A 27 12.23 -2.72 13.06
N LYS A 28 12.23 -3.65 14.04
CA LYS A 28 11.05 -4.47 14.38
C LYS A 28 9.88 -3.65 14.91
N LEU A 29 10.16 -2.53 15.58
CA LEU A 29 9.18 -1.65 16.18
C LEU A 29 9.34 -0.23 15.61
N GLY A 30 8.22 0.47 15.51
CA GLY A 30 8.19 1.86 15.04
C GLY A 30 8.03 2.02 13.51
N PRO A 31 8.02 3.29 13.05
CA PRO A 31 7.82 3.62 11.64
C PRO A 31 9.00 3.14 10.79
N CYS A 32 8.75 2.93 9.49
CA CYS A 32 9.82 2.64 8.54
C CYS A 32 10.76 3.87 8.42
N PRO A 33 12.09 3.70 8.56
CA PRO A 33 13.06 4.78 8.33
C PRO A 33 12.92 5.38 6.92
N PRO A 34 13.03 6.72 6.75
CA PRO A 34 12.85 7.38 5.45
C PRO A 34 13.67 6.78 4.30
N GLU A 35 14.91 6.38 4.58
CA GLU A 35 15.85 5.79 3.62
C GLU A 35 15.45 4.39 3.13
N LEU A 36 14.60 3.70 3.88
CA LEU A 36 14.05 2.41 3.47
C LEU A 36 12.71 2.56 2.75
N ARG A 37 12.08 3.74 2.77
CA ARG A 37 10.78 3.95 2.11
C ARG A 37 10.95 3.97 0.60
N ILE A 38 10.08 3.24 -0.08
CA ILE A 38 10.01 3.23 -1.54
C ILE A 38 8.75 4.01 -1.93
N PRO A 39 8.87 5.16 -2.61
CA PRO A 39 7.71 5.88 -3.10
C PRO A 39 7.07 5.08 -4.24
N VAL A 40 5.75 4.96 -4.20
CA VAL A 40 4.98 4.23 -5.21
C VAL A 40 3.78 5.04 -5.67
N VAL A 41 3.47 4.93 -6.95
CA VAL A 41 2.19 5.37 -7.54
C VAL A 41 1.42 4.12 -7.91
N ILE A 42 0.23 3.97 -7.32
CA ILE A 42 -0.70 2.88 -7.60
C ILE A 42 -1.84 3.44 -8.45
N THR A 43 -2.06 2.84 -9.62
CA THR A 43 -3.20 3.14 -10.49
C THR A 43 -4.14 1.94 -10.50
N GLY A 44 -5.44 2.20 -10.47
CA GLY A 44 -6.46 1.17 -10.38
C GLY A 44 -7.86 1.75 -10.21
N PHE A 45 -8.80 0.89 -9.83
CA PHE A 45 -10.20 1.26 -9.62
C PHE A 45 -10.72 0.67 -8.31
N ILE A 46 -11.63 1.36 -7.63
CA ILE A 46 -12.36 0.77 -6.50
C ILE A 46 -13.35 -0.25 -7.07
N ASP A 47 -13.20 -1.52 -6.72
CA ASP A 47 -13.97 -2.63 -7.30
C ASP A 47 -15.09 -3.15 -6.38
N GLY A 48 -15.05 -2.80 -5.09
CA GLY A 48 -15.99 -3.38 -4.14
C GLY A 48 -15.78 -2.97 -2.69
N ILE A 49 -16.73 -3.36 -1.86
CA ILE A 49 -16.68 -3.19 -0.40
C ILE A 49 -15.83 -4.32 0.19
N HIS A 50 -14.84 -3.96 1.01
CA HIS A 50 -13.98 -4.94 1.69
C HIS A 50 -14.44 -5.21 3.14
N SER A 51 -14.94 -4.19 3.85
CA SER A 51 -15.36 -4.32 5.25
C SER A 51 -16.66 -3.60 5.58
N ARG A 52 -17.10 -3.73 6.84
CA ARG A 52 -18.25 -2.98 7.37
C ARG A 52 -17.84 -1.54 7.67
N ASP A 53 -18.82 -0.64 7.68
CA ASP A 53 -18.60 0.72 8.19
C ASP A 53 -18.57 0.69 9.71
N ASP A 54 -17.53 1.26 10.29
CA ASP A 54 -17.38 1.43 11.73
C ASP A 54 -17.93 2.78 12.23
N GLY A 55 -18.52 3.59 11.34
CA GLY A 55 -19.03 4.94 11.60
C GLY A 55 -17.99 6.04 11.38
N ILE A 56 -16.74 5.68 11.07
CA ILE A 56 -15.63 6.61 10.78
C ILE A 56 -15.07 6.34 9.39
N SER A 57 -14.85 5.08 9.05
CA SER A 57 -14.29 4.64 7.77
C SER A 57 -14.86 3.28 7.35
N ARG A 58 -14.70 2.97 6.06
CA ARG A 58 -15.01 1.66 5.49
C ARG A 58 -13.93 1.31 4.48
N GLU A 59 -13.50 0.06 4.46
CA GLU A 59 -12.49 -0.38 3.51
C GLU A 59 -13.14 -0.81 2.20
N PHE A 60 -12.46 -0.50 1.11
CA PHE A 60 -12.84 -0.86 -0.24
C PHE A 60 -11.69 -1.57 -0.93
N SER A 61 -12.02 -2.55 -1.76
CA SER A 61 -11.06 -3.25 -2.60
C SER A 61 -10.64 -2.35 -3.77
N VAL A 62 -9.37 -2.41 -4.15
CA VAL A 62 -8.82 -1.70 -5.31
C VAL A 62 -8.24 -2.72 -6.28
N GLU A 63 -8.78 -2.77 -7.49
CA GLU A 63 -8.19 -3.52 -8.59
C GLU A 63 -7.03 -2.70 -9.16
N VAL A 64 -5.80 -3.13 -8.85
CA VAL A 64 -4.58 -2.46 -9.27
C VAL A 64 -4.26 -2.82 -10.73
N THR A 65 -4.19 -1.82 -11.59
CA THR A 65 -3.80 -1.98 -13.00
C THR A 65 -2.32 -1.68 -13.23
N GLU A 66 -1.72 -0.82 -12.42
CA GLU A 66 -0.31 -0.45 -12.54
C GLU A 66 0.31 -0.06 -11.18
N VAL A 67 1.56 -0.47 -10.98
CA VAL A 67 2.40 0.00 -9.86
C VAL A 67 3.72 0.52 -10.44
N LYS A 68 4.05 1.77 -10.15
CA LYS A 68 5.32 2.40 -10.52
C LYS A 68 6.10 2.78 -9.26
N ALA A 69 7.41 2.57 -9.29
CA ALA A 69 8.31 3.20 -8.33
C ALA A 69 8.57 4.65 -8.78
N GLY A 70 8.42 5.61 -7.88
CA GLY A 70 8.72 7.01 -8.21
C GLY A 70 7.89 8.03 -7.44
N TRP A 71 8.31 9.29 -7.59
CA TRP A 71 7.50 10.48 -7.38
C TRP A 71 7.00 10.98 -8.74
#